data_AF-A0A132U8L0-F1
#
_entry.id   AF-A0A132U8L0-F1
#
_cell.length_a   1.000
_cell.length_b   1.000
_cell.length_c   1.000
_cell.angle_alpha   90.00
_cell.angle_beta   90.00
_cell.angle_gamma   90.00
#
_symmetry.space_group_name_H-M   'P 1'
#
loop_
_entity.id
_entity.type
_entity.pdbx_description
1 polymer ?
#
loop_
_entity_poly.entity_id
_entity_poly.type
_entity_poly.pdbx_seq_one_letter_code
_entity_poly.pdbx_strand_id
1 'polypeptide(L)'
;MAIIEVVKYDGPPGVFAWKYPNPELGTWTQLIVNESQEAILFKGGQALDSFTAGRHTLSTANIPLLSNLVNLPFGGKSPFTAEIWYVNKLNSMNVKWGTSAPLQLQDPKYKMMIAVRAFGQFGVRIEEPRKFLLKLVGTLPQFDQSTMLSYFRGLLMSNINELISTYLVHKKISILEINAYVSEISKHIQGRLASTFLESGIELNNFYIDSISIPDDDPATVRLKEALAKKAEMDIIGFTYQQERSFNTMEEAAGNPGSIGAGMVNTGLGLGMGLGFAGPASEMMNRMTRGIMEGGASAAGSTAKTCPSCGAGNSAEARFCSGCGRSLQQPQPEGTPADRTACRNCGEQVVPGAKFCQHCGTSVIISCAGCGHVLQPGQKFCPECGTRAG
;
A
#
# COMPACT_ATOMS: atom_id res chain seq x y z
N MET A 1 37.37 -21.87 46.14
CA MET A 1 35.94 -22.00 45.79
C MET A 1 35.14 -21.23 46.81
N ALA A 2 34.27 -20.32 46.38
CA ALA A 2 33.41 -19.58 47.30
C ALA A 2 32.48 -20.57 48.02
N ILE A 3 32.37 -20.45 49.35
CA ILE A 3 31.53 -21.32 50.19
C ILE A 3 30.03 -21.03 49.95
N ILE A 4 29.72 -19.85 49.41
CA ILE A 4 28.38 -19.37 49.12
C ILE A 4 28.40 -18.77 47.71
N GLU A 5 27.59 -19.33 46.82
CA GLU A 5 27.33 -18.77 45.48
C GLU A 5 26.21 -17.73 45.57
N VAL A 6 26.37 -16.60 44.88
CA VAL A 6 25.34 -15.55 44.81
C VAL A 6 24.78 -15.53 43.40
N VAL A 7 23.50 -15.84 43.27
CA VAL A 7 22.75 -15.77 42.01
C VAL A 7 21.89 -14.52 42.04
N LYS A 8 22.13 -13.62 41.10
CA LYS A 8 21.38 -12.37 40.92
C LYS A 8 21.06 -12.18 39.44
N TYR A 9 20.11 -11.31 39.16
CA TYR A 9 19.86 -10.88 37.79
C TYR A 9 21.08 -10.12 37.24
N ASP A 10 21.61 -10.58 36.12
CA ASP A 10 22.68 -9.93 35.35
C ASP A 10 22.35 -9.96 33.85
N GLY A 11 21.06 -10.08 33.54
CA GLY A 11 20.54 -10.12 32.18
C GLY A 11 20.50 -8.72 31.52
N PRO A 12 20.37 -8.66 30.18
CA PRO A 12 20.30 -7.40 29.46
C PRO A 12 19.06 -6.58 29.86
N PRO A 13 19.05 -5.26 29.63
CA PRO A 13 17.86 -4.44 29.83
C PRO A 13 16.77 -4.79 28.79
N GLY A 14 15.50 -4.54 29.12
CA GLY A 14 14.39 -4.67 28.17
C GLY A 14 13.92 -6.09 27.85
N VAL A 15 14.40 -7.10 28.58
CA VAL A 15 13.88 -8.47 28.49
C VAL A 15 12.75 -8.71 29.50
N PHE A 16 11.78 -9.54 29.14
CA PHE A 16 10.69 -9.94 30.03
C PHE A 16 11.04 -11.19 30.84
N ALA A 17 11.79 -12.12 30.25
CA ALA A 17 12.33 -13.27 30.96
C ALA A 17 13.78 -13.52 30.56
N TRP A 18 14.58 -13.98 31.53
CA TRP A 18 15.97 -14.34 31.34
C TRP A 18 16.33 -15.56 32.17
N LYS A 19 16.94 -16.56 31.52
CA LYS A 19 17.45 -17.77 32.16
C LYS A 19 18.85 -17.52 32.69
N TYR A 20 19.06 -17.81 33.97
CA TYR A 20 20.40 -17.76 34.55
C TYR A 20 21.32 -18.81 33.88
N PRO A 21 22.53 -18.44 33.42
CA PRO A 21 23.34 -19.32 32.57
C PRO A 21 23.89 -20.57 33.26
N ASN A 22 24.17 -20.52 34.57
CA ASN A 22 24.74 -21.64 35.30
C ASN A 22 23.62 -22.48 35.96
N PRO A 23 23.38 -23.73 35.51
CA PRO A 23 22.35 -24.60 36.09
C PRO A 23 22.85 -25.38 37.33
N GLU A 24 24.15 -25.35 37.63
CA GLU A 24 24.71 -26.03 38.80
C GLU A 24 24.64 -25.12 40.02
N LEU A 25 23.66 -25.39 40.89
CA LEU A 25 23.45 -24.60 42.11
C LEU A 25 23.90 -25.37 43.35
N GLY A 26 24.62 -24.68 44.24
CA GLY A 26 25.00 -25.19 45.55
C GLY A 26 23.83 -25.23 46.55
N THR A 27 23.96 -26.06 47.58
CA THR A 27 22.95 -26.26 48.66
C THR A 27 22.71 -25.03 49.56
N TRP A 28 23.45 -23.94 49.36
CA TRP A 28 23.34 -22.69 50.12
C TRP A 28 23.42 -21.45 49.23
N THR A 29 23.07 -21.59 47.95
CA THR A 29 23.09 -20.48 47.00
C THR A 29 22.18 -19.36 47.48
N GLN A 30 22.70 -18.14 47.51
CA GLN A 30 21.97 -16.93 47.84
C GLN A 30 21.35 -16.36 46.56
N LEU A 31 20.03 -16.45 46.44
CA LEU A 31 19.26 -15.89 45.36
C LEU A 31 18.86 -14.45 45.71
N ILE A 32 19.18 -13.48 44.85
CA ILE A 32 18.80 -12.08 45.01
C ILE A 32 17.84 -11.71 43.89
N VAL A 33 16.62 -11.32 44.25
CA VAL A 33 15.56 -10.90 43.33
C VAL A 33 15.28 -9.42 43.53
N ASN A 34 15.29 -8.64 42.44
CA ASN A 34 15.01 -7.21 42.50
C ASN A 34 13.51 -6.94 42.76
N GLU A 35 13.16 -5.74 43.23
CA GLU A 35 11.77 -5.36 43.57
C GLU A 35 10.77 -5.54 42.43
N SER A 36 11.21 -5.29 41.20
CA SER A 36 10.38 -5.39 40.00
C SER A 36 10.46 -6.77 39.32
N GLN A 37 10.96 -7.78 40.04
CA GLN A 37 11.21 -9.11 39.51
C GLN A 37 10.57 -10.21 40.35
N GLU A 38 10.38 -11.33 39.69
CA GLU A 38 10.04 -12.60 40.32
C GLU A 38 10.95 -13.68 39.72
N ALA A 39 11.54 -14.51 40.57
CA ALA A 39 12.39 -15.61 40.13
C ALA A 39 11.63 -16.94 40.23
N ILE A 40 11.68 -17.77 39.19
CA ILE A 40 11.06 -19.09 39.18
C ILE A 40 12.17 -20.14 39.08
N LEU A 41 12.11 -21.12 39.98
CA LEU A 41 13.03 -22.25 39.98
C LEU A 41 12.40 -23.44 39.25
N PHE A 42 13.11 -23.95 38.25
CA PHE A 42 12.78 -25.18 37.54
C PHE A 42 13.74 -26.29 37.93
N LYS A 43 13.22 -27.50 38.10
CA LYS A 43 14.04 -28.70 38.27
C LYS A 43 13.34 -29.90 37.66
N GLY A 44 14.11 -30.73 36.97
CA GLY A 44 13.57 -31.90 36.26
C GLY A 44 12.50 -31.55 35.23
N GLY A 45 12.58 -30.35 34.62
CA GLY A 45 11.60 -29.87 33.64
C GLY A 45 10.29 -29.34 34.24
N GLN A 46 10.16 -29.25 35.57
CA GLN A 46 8.97 -28.71 36.22
C GLN A 46 9.27 -27.36 36.90
N ALA A 47 8.36 -26.41 36.76
CA ALA A 47 8.37 -25.19 37.56
C ALA A 47 7.97 -25.56 39.00
N LEU A 48 8.84 -25.31 39.97
CA LEU A 48 8.61 -25.68 41.36
C LEU A 48 8.17 -24.47 42.16
N ASP A 49 9.12 -23.64 42.60
CA ASP A 49 8.85 -22.48 43.46
C ASP A 49 9.05 -21.16 42.73
N SER A 50 8.37 -20.12 43.25
CA SER A 50 8.49 -18.73 42.86
C SER A 50 8.99 -17.89 44.04
N PHE A 51 9.96 -17.03 43.79
CA PHE A 51 10.60 -16.16 44.77
C PHE A 51 10.33 -14.71 44.40
N THR A 52 9.73 -13.97 45.33
CA THR A 52 9.49 -12.53 45.20
C THR A 52 10.76 -11.73 45.45
N ALA A 53 10.68 -10.41 45.35
CA ALA A 53 11.76 -9.50 45.71
C ALA A 53 12.41 -9.81 47.07
N GLY A 54 13.73 -9.67 47.14
CA GLY A 54 14.52 -9.88 48.35
C GLY A 54 15.63 -10.91 48.20
N ARG A 55 16.28 -11.22 49.32
CA ARG A 55 17.33 -12.23 49.42
C ARG A 55 16.73 -13.54 49.93
N HIS A 56 16.93 -14.61 49.18
CA HIS A 56 16.46 -15.96 49.50
C HIS A 56 17.64 -16.92 49.56
N THR A 57 17.57 -17.87 50.49
CA THR A 57 18.56 -18.96 50.56
C THR A 57 17.97 -20.22 49.94
N LEU A 58 18.55 -20.67 48.84
CA LEU A 58 18.14 -21.91 48.18
C LEU A 58 18.74 -23.09 48.94
N SER A 59 17.91 -23.74 49.75
CA SER A 59 18.23 -25.02 50.38
C SER A 59 17.18 -26.05 50.01
N THR A 60 17.59 -27.29 49.88
CA THR A 60 16.70 -28.38 49.48
C THR A 60 15.56 -28.62 50.47
N ALA A 61 15.75 -28.20 51.73
CA ALA A 61 14.74 -28.28 52.80
C ALA A 61 13.72 -27.12 52.76
N ASN A 62 14.09 -25.96 52.21
CA ASN A 62 13.24 -24.76 52.20
C ASN A 62 12.35 -24.62 50.96
N ILE A 63 12.45 -25.54 50.00
CA ILE A 63 11.67 -25.55 48.76
C ILE A 63 10.58 -26.62 48.92
N PRO A 64 9.32 -26.27 49.22
CA PRO A 64 8.29 -27.20 49.68
C PRO A 64 8.07 -28.38 48.73
N LEU A 65 8.12 -28.14 47.41
CA LEU A 65 7.97 -29.20 46.41
C LEU A 65 9.20 -30.09 46.26
N LEU A 66 10.41 -29.60 46.57
CA LEU A 66 11.63 -30.41 46.53
C LEU A 66 11.84 -31.25 47.79
N SER A 67 11.31 -30.80 48.94
CA SER A 67 11.42 -31.56 50.19
C SER A 67 10.90 -33.00 50.08
N ASN A 68 9.85 -33.21 49.27
CA ASN A 68 9.25 -34.53 49.04
C ASN A 68 10.06 -35.44 48.07
N LEU A 69 10.93 -34.87 47.24
CA LEU A 69 11.64 -35.61 46.17
C LEU A 69 13.05 -36.07 46.59
N VAL A 70 13.56 -35.61 47.75
CA VAL A 70 15.01 -35.66 48.08
C VAL A 70 15.35 -36.69 49.17
N ASN A 71 14.55 -37.74 49.33
CA ASN A 71 14.90 -38.91 50.14
C ASN A 71 15.87 -39.87 49.40
N LEU A 72 16.93 -39.35 48.78
CA LEU A 72 18.01 -40.13 48.15
C LEU A 72 19.30 -40.00 48.99
N PRO A 73 20.07 -41.09 49.22
CA PRO A 73 21.14 -41.16 50.22
C PRO A 73 22.45 -40.54 49.70
N PHE A 74 22.41 -39.35 49.12
CA PHE A 74 23.59 -38.66 48.60
C PHE A 74 24.22 -37.73 49.65
N GLY A 75 24.91 -38.31 50.64
CA GLY A 75 26.12 -37.75 51.28
C GLY A 75 26.20 -36.26 51.69
N GLY A 76 25.09 -35.55 51.87
CA GLY A 76 25.03 -34.21 52.48
C GLY A 76 25.62 -33.04 51.67
N LYS A 77 26.24 -33.27 50.50
CA LYS A 77 26.77 -32.21 49.61
C LYS A 77 26.75 -32.70 48.16
N SER A 78 25.63 -32.49 47.46
CA SER A 78 25.58 -32.67 46.01
C SER A 78 24.98 -31.42 45.38
N PRO A 79 25.70 -30.76 44.45
CA PRO A 79 25.11 -29.70 43.64
C PRO A 79 23.88 -30.27 42.94
N PHE A 80 22.77 -29.54 42.99
CA PHE A 80 21.56 -29.96 42.30
C PHE A 80 21.45 -29.15 41.02
N THR A 81 21.20 -29.83 39.90
CA THR A 81 20.91 -29.15 38.64
C THR A 81 19.51 -28.55 38.72
N ALA A 82 19.43 -27.23 38.67
CA ALA A 82 18.18 -26.49 38.64
C ALA A 82 18.36 -25.21 37.82
N GLU A 83 17.29 -24.75 37.19
CA GLU A 83 17.30 -23.55 36.36
C GLU A 83 16.59 -22.44 37.10
N ILE A 84 17.21 -21.25 37.13
CA ILE A 84 16.58 -20.05 37.67
C ILE A 84 16.18 -19.15 36.52
N TRP A 85 14.91 -18.78 36.51
CA TRP A 85 14.33 -17.86 35.56
C TRP A 85 13.97 -16.56 36.26
N TYR A 86 14.53 -15.45 35.82
CA TYR A 86 14.11 -14.13 36.26
C TYR A 86 13.05 -13.59 35.31
N VAL A 87 11.93 -13.14 35.86
CA VAL A 87 10.83 -12.52 35.11
C VAL A 87 10.70 -11.07 35.58
N ASN A 88 10.82 -10.15 34.63
CA ASN A 88 10.63 -8.73 34.87
C ASN A 88 9.13 -8.39 34.82
N LYS A 89 8.60 -7.83 35.92
CA LYS A 89 7.19 -7.45 36.07
C LYS A 89 6.95 -5.95 35.88
N LEU A 90 7.93 -5.25 35.28
CA LEU A 90 7.79 -3.83 34.93
C LEU A 90 6.70 -3.63 33.87
N ASN A 91 5.99 -2.52 33.96
CA ASN A 91 5.07 -2.07 32.91
C ASN A 91 5.88 -1.60 31.69
N SER A 92 5.88 -2.40 30.63
CA SER A 92 6.45 -1.99 29.35
C SER A 92 5.39 -1.24 28.55
N MET A 93 5.44 0.08 28.57
CA MET A 93 4.39 0.95 28.03
C MET A 93 4.50 1.23 26.51
N ASN A 94 5.64 0.90 25.88
CA ASN A 94 5.97 1.34 24.52
C ASN A 94 6.31 0.15 23.61
N VAL A 95 5.42 -0.85 23.59
CA VAL A 95 5.54 -1.96 22.63
C VAL A 95 4.98 -1.53 21.28
N LYS A 96 5.86 -1.00 20.42
CA LYS A 96 5.50 -0.52 19.09
C LYS A 96 5.05 -1.64 18.16
N TRP A 97 4.03 -1.38 17.37
CA TRP A 97 3.52 -2.26 16.33
C TRP A 97 3.20 -1.48 15.07
N GLY A 98 3.16 -2.19 13.94
CA GLY A 98 2.73 -1.63 12.67
C GLY A 98 2.27 -2.72 11.71
N THR A 99 1.41 -2.34 10.77
CA THR A 99 0.95 -3.23 9.70
C THR A 99 2.13 -3.70 8.87
N SER A 100 2.28 -5.02 8.73
CA SER A 100 3.38 -5.64 7.99
C SER A 100 3.30 -5.41 6.48
N ALA A 101 2.08 -5.34 5.96
CA ALA A 101 1.75 -5.09 4.58
C ALA A 101 0.59 -4.08 4.53
N PRO A 102 0.49 -3.25 3.48
CA PRO A 102 -0.66 -2.38 3.32
C PRO A 102 -1.96 -3.16 3.20
N LEU A 103 -3.02 -2.61 3.79
CA LEU A 103 -4.39 -3.09 3.71
C LEU A 103 -5.06 -2.49 2.48
N GLN A 104 -5.32 -3.33 1.49
CA GLN A 104 -6.00 -2.92 0.26
C GLN A 104 -7.49 -2.78 0.56
N LEU A 105 -7.98 -1.54 0.66
CA LEU A 105 -9.37 -1.23 1.00
C LEU A 105 -9.95 -0.26 -0.03
N GLN A 106 -11.26 -0.34 -0.26
CA GLN A 106 -11.94 0.66 -1.09
C GLN A 106 -12.49 1.76 -0.18
N ASP A 107 -12.12 3.02 -0.45
CA ASP A 107 -12.69 4.15 0.28
C ASP A 107 -14.20 4.29 -0.06
N PRO A 108 -15.09 4.37 0.94
CA PRO A 108 -16.52 4.40 0.72
C PRO A 108 -17.03 5.70 0.09
N LYS A 109 -16.32 6.82 0.26
CA LYS A 109 -16.70 8.16 -0.22
C LYS A 109 -16.22 8.39 -1.65
N TYR A 110 -14.97 8.04 -1.92
CA TYR A 110 -14.30 8.27 -3.19
C TYR A 110 -14.35 7.06 -4.13
N LYS A 111 -14.72 5.87 -3.64
CA LYS A 111 -14.80 4.60 -4.39
C LYS A 111 -13.47 4.15 -5.01
N MET A 112 -12.36 4.67 -4.50
CA MET A 112 -11.01 4.35 -4.95
C MET A 112 -10.40 3.25 -4.07
N MET A 113 -9.62 2.37 -4.69
CA MET A 113 -8.77 1.44 -3.97
C MET A 113 -7.58 2.20 -3.38
N ILE A 114 -7.35 2.02 -2.08
CA ILE A 114 -6.28 2.67 -1.33
C ILE A 114 -5.54 1.63 -0.49
N ALA A 115 -4.23 1.78 -0.39
CA ALA A 115 -3.39 0.93 0.44
C ALA A 115 -3.24 1.55 1.84
N VAL A 116 -3.94 1.06 2.85
CA VAL A 116 -3.91 1.64 4.20
C VAL A 116 -2.83 1.00 5.06
N ARG A 117 -2.04 1.79 5.79
CA ARG A 117 -1.13 1.33 6.84
C ARG A 117 -1.57 1.89 8.19
N ALA A 118 -1.33 1.12 9.24
CA ALA A 118 -1.59 1.55 10.60
C ALA A 118 -0.41 1.22 11.50
N PHE A 119 -0.14 2.11 12.46
CA PHE A 119 0.93 1.94 13.43
C PHE A 119 0.49 2.49 14.77
N GLY A 120 1.11 1.97 15.82
CA GLY A 120 0.81 2.36 17.18
C GLY A 120 1.72 1.68 18.18
N GLN A 121 1.24 1.63 19.41
CA GLN A 121 1.93 1.01 20.52
C GLN A 121 0.93 0.43 21.52
N PHE A 122 1.38 -0.55 22.29
CA PHE A 122 0.60 -1.10 23.39
C PHE A 122 1.48 -1.30 24.62
N GLY A 123 0.83 -1.35 25.77
CA GLY A 123 1.45 -1.54 27.07
C GLY A 123 1.20 -2.94 27.60
N VAL A 124 2.25 -3.59 28.10
CA VAL A 124 2.15 -4.93 28.71
C VAL A 124 2.87 -5.02 30.04
N ARG A 125 2.37 -5.92 30.88
CA ARG A 125 3.02 -6.36 32.11
C ARG A 125 2.91 -7.88 32.23
N ILE A 126 3.96 -8.53 32.76
CA ILE A 126 3.85 -9.95 33.12
C ILE A 126 3.13 -10.06 34.48
N GLU A 127 1.89 -10.55 34.45
CA GLU A 127 1.06 -10.71 35.64
C GLU A 127 1.24 -12.09 36.27
N GLU A 128 1.32 -13.14 35.44
CA GLU A 128 1.48 -14.53 35.89
C GLU A 128 2.79 -15.14 35.33
N PRO A 129 3.94 -14.93 36.00
CA PRO A 129 5.25 -15.38 35.52
C PRO A 129 5.33 -16.87 35.16
N ARG A 130 4.72 -17.75 35.96
CA ARG A 130 4.73 -19.20 35.71
C ARG A 130 3.98 -19.55 34.43
N LYS A 131 2.78 -19.00 34.24
CA LYS A 131 1.96 -19.22 33.04
C LYS A 131 2.68 -18.66 31.80
N PHE A 132 3.28 -17.48 31.92
CA PHE A 132 4.09 -16.85 30.90
C PHE A 132 5.28 -17.70 30.45
N LEU A 133 6.10 -18.20 31.40
CA LEU A 133 7.24 -19.04 31.08
C LEU A 133 6.83 -20.35 30.38
N LEU A 134 5.80 -21.02 30.91
CA LEU A 134 5.35 -22.31 30.39
C LEU A 134 4.68 -22.22 29.01
N LYS A 135 3.92 -21.16 28.75
CA LYS A 135 3.16 -21.03 27.50
C LYS A 135 3.92 -20.32 26.37
N LEU A 136 4.77 -19.33 26.70
CA LEU A 136 5.42 -18.50 25.68
C LEU A 136 6.93 -18.69 25.61
N VAL A 137 7.63 -18.77 26.74
CA VAL A 137 9.11 -18.74 26.72
C VAL A 137 9.70 -20.10 26.33
N GLY A 138 9.13 -21.19 26.84
CA GLY A 138 9.54 -22.55 26.48
C GLY A 138 11.02 -22.80 26.74
N THR A 139 11.80 -23.02 25.68
CA THR A 139 13.23 -23.35 25.74
C THR A 139 14.16 -22.20 25.38
N LEU A 140 13.63 -21.00 25.12
CA LEU A 140 14.47 -19.83 24.81
C LEU A 140 15.39 -19.52 26.00
N PRO A 141 16.58 -18.92 25.81
CA PRO A 141 17.41 -18.45 26.92
C PRO A 141 16.93 -17.11 27.47
N GLN A 142 16.24 -16.32 26.66
CA GLN A 142 15.66 -15.04 27.03
C GLN A 142 14.43 -14.76 26.17
N PHE A 143 13.52 -13.94 26.68
CA PHE A 143 12.32 -13.50 25.97
C PHE A 143 12.22 -11.97 26.06
N ASP A 144 12.19 -11.31 24.91
CA ASP A 144 12.21 -9.86 24.77
C ASP A 144 10.97 -9.34 24.02
N GLN A 145 10.92 -8.02 23.81
CA GLN A 145 9.84 -7.36 23.08
C GLN A 145 9.73 -7.81 21.63
N SER A 146 10.86 -8.04 20.95
CA SER A 146 10.86 -8.46 19.55
C SER A 146 10.25 -9.86 19.39
N THR A 147 10.61 -10.78 20.28
CA THR A 147 10.05 -12.13 20.34
C THR A 147 8.56 -12.10 20.61
N MET A 148 8.11 -11.31 21.60
CA MET A 148 6.68 -11.14 21.89
C MET A 148 5.89 -10.67 20.67
N LEU A 149 6.36 -9.60 20.03
CA LEU A 149 5.73 -9.05 18.83
C LEU A 149 5.64 -10.07 17.71
N SER A 150 6.66 -10.91 17.53
CA SER A 150 6.65 -11.94 16.51
C SER A 150 5.57 -13.01 16.74
N TYR A 151 5.35 -13.42 17.99
CA TYR A 151 4.37 -14.45 18.35
C TYR A 151 2.93 -13.95 18.22
N PHE A 152 2.68 -12.70 18.64
CA PHE A 152 1.34 -12.12 18.57
C PHE A 152 1.03 -11.40 17.24
N ARG A 153 1.99 -11.37 16.29
CA ARG A 153 1.82 -10.64 15.01
C ARG A 153 0.55 -11.05 14.28
N GLY A 154 0.29 -12.34 14.12
CA GLY A 154 -0.90 -12.82 13.40
C GLY A 154 -2.20 -12.37 14.07
N LEU A 155 -2.28 -12.50 15.40
CA LEU A 155 -3.43 -12.08 16.20
C LEU A 155 -3.68 -10.57 16.10
N LEU A 156 -2.60 -9.78 16.23
CA LEU A 156 -2.64 -8.32 16.10
C LEU A 156 -3.14 -7.92 14.72
N MET A 157 -2.50 -8.40 13.66
CA MET A 157 -2.84 -8.05 12.28
C MET A 157 -4.27 -8.44 11.94
N SER A 158 -4.74 -9.62 12.35
CA SER A 158 -6.12 -10.04 12.10
C SER A 158 -7.15 -9.08 12.71
N ASN A 159 -6.98 -8.69 13.98
CA ASN A 159 -7.91 -7.79 14.67
C ASN A 159 -7.86 -6.35 14.13
N ILE A 160 -6.65 -5.85 13.84
CA ILE A 160 -6.46 -4.52 13.23
C ILE A 160 -7.15 -4.48 11.86
N ASN A 161 -6.92 -5.48 11.02
CA ASN A 161 -7.46 -5.53 9.67
C ASN A 161 -8.99 -5.60 9.69
N GLU A 162 -9.56 -6.48 10.51
CA GLU A 162 -11.01 -6.64 10.63
C GLU A 162 -11.68 -5.34 11.09
N LEU A 163 -11.16 -4.69 12.15
CA LEU A 163 -11.77 -3.50 12.70
C LEU A 163 -11.62 -2.28 11.77
N ILE A 164 -10.44 -2.04 11.19
CA ILE A 164 -10.27 -0.96 10.22
C ILE A 164 -11.20 -1.17 9.02
N SER A 165 -11.26 -2.40 8.48
CA SER A 165 -12.14 -2.73 7.35
C SER A 165 -13.61 -2.54 7.69
N THR A 166 -14.03 -2.90 8.90
CA THR A 166 -15.42 -2.74 9.36
C THR A 166 -15.85 -1.28 9.34
N TYR A 167 -14.98 -0.36 9.78
CA TYR A 167 -15.29 1.07 9.78
C TYR A 167 -15.39 1.64 8.36
N LEU A 168 -14.48 1.23 7.47
CA LEU A 168 -14.50 1.69 6.08
C LEU A 168 -15.68 1.12 5.29
N VAL A 169 -15.93 -0.20 5.38
CA VAL A 169 -16.89 -0.88 4.52
C VAL A 169 -18.30 -0.81 5.10
N HIS A 170 -18.50 -1.16 6.38
CA HIS A 170 -19.83 -1.25 6.98
C HIS A 170 -20.31 0.08 7.54
N LYS A 171 -19.46 0.80 8.31
CA LYS A 171 -19.80 2.14 8.80
C LYS A 171 -19.68 3.23 7.73
N LYS A 172 -19.14 2.91 6.54
CA LYS A 172 -18.96 3.82 5.40
C LYS A 172 -18.16 5.08 5.75
N ILE A 173 -17.20 4.97 6.66
CA ILE A 173 -16.33 6.08 7.08
C ILE A 173 -15.16 6.17 6.10
N SER A 174 -14.91 7.36 5.54
CA SER A 174 -13.76 7.58 4.65
C SER A 174 -12.46 7.43 5.43
N ILE A 175 -11.40 6.98 4.74
CA ILE A 175 -10.05 6.90 5.34
C ILE A 175 -9.58 8.25 5.89
N LEU A 176 -9.97 9.36 5.25
CA LEU A 176 -9.58 10.71 5.68
C LEU A 176 -10.25 11.12 7.00
N GLU A 177 -11.35 10.45 7.36
CA GLU A 177 -12.15 10.72 8.56
C GLU A 177 -11.92 9.65 9.64
N ILE A 178 -11.22 8.55 9.33
CA ILE A 178 -11.04 7.42 10.25
C ILE A 178 -10.31 7.80 11.54
N ASN A 179 -9.42 8.81 11.48
CA ASN A 179 -8.64 9.25 12.63
C ASN A 179 -9.54 9.77 13.77
N ALA A 180 -10.75 10.23 13.48
CA ALA A 180 -11.74 10.60 14.50
C ALA A 180 -12.21 9.40 15.36
N TYR A 181 -12.06 8.18 14.86
CA TYR A 181 -12.51 6.94 15.49
C TYR A 181 -11.37 6.09 16.07
N VAL A 182 -10.13 6.53 15.94
CA VAL A 182 -8.93 5.79 16.37
C VAL A 182 -8.99 5.37 17.84
N SER A 183 -9.52 6.23 18.72
CA SER A 183 -9.69 5.88 20.15
C SER A 183 -10.72 4.76 20.38
N GLU A 184 -11.84 4.79 19.65
CA GLU A 184 -12.87 3.74 19.72
C GLU A 184 -12.33 2.40 19.20
N ILE A 185 -11.65 2.44 18.05
CA ILE A 185 -11.02 1.25 17.44
C ILE A 185 -9.97 0.67 18.38
N SER A 186 -9.12 1.52 18.97
CA SER A 186 -8.07 1.13 19.91
C SER A 186 -8.63 0.39 21.13
N LYS A 187 -9.69 0.93 21.77
CA LYS A 187 -10.37 0.28 22.90
C LYS A 187 -11.00 -1.06 22.50
N HIS A 188 -11.59 -1.14 21.32
CA HIS A 188 -12.21 -2.37 20.83
C HIS A 188 -11.14 -3.45 20.57
N ILE A 189 -10.01 -3.10 19.94
CA ILE A 189 -8.87 -4.02 19.77
C ILE A 189 -8.36 -4.47 21.14
N GLN A 190 -8.14 -3.55 22.07
CA GLN A 190 -7.69 -3.89 23.42
C GLN A 190 -8.58 -4.93 24.08
N GLY A 191 -9.91 -4.71 24.06
CA GLY A 191 -10.87 -5.62 24.67
C GLY A 191 -10.85 -7.03 24.07
N ARG A 192 -10.66 -7.14 22.73
CA ARG A 192 -10.56 -8.43 22.04
C ARG A 192 -9.26 -9.18 22.32
N LEU A 193 -8.17 -8.45 22.53
CA LEU A 193 -6.85 -9.04 22.75
C LEU A 193 -6.57 -9.37 24.22
N ALA A 194 -7.18 -8.64 25.15
CA ALA A 194 -6.88 -8.74 26.58
C ALA A 194 -6.97 -10.17 27.12
N SER A 195 -8.02 -10.92 26.78
CA SER A 195 -8.19 -12.30 27.25
C SER A 195 -7.08 -13.22 26.74
N THR A 196 -6.72 -13.13 25.46
CA THR A 196 -5.68 -13.96 24.84
C THR A 196 -4.29 -13.68 25.42
N PHE A 197 -4.00 -12.41 25.73
CA PHE A 197 -2.77 -12.03 26.42
C PHE A 197 -2.75 -12.61 27.84
N LEU A 198 -3.86 -12.46 28.59
CA LEU A 198 -3.98 -12.98 29.96
C LEU A 198 -3.89 -14.51 30.02
N GLU A 199 -4.45 -15.21 29.04
CA GLU A 199 -4.28 -16.66 28.89
C GLU A 199 -2.82 -17.07 28.73
N SER A 200 -1.96 -16.17 28.26
CA SER A 200 -0.52 -16.34 28.15
C SER A 200 0.26 -15.79 29.36
N GLY A 201 -0.43 -15.33 30.41
CA GLY A 201 0.18 -14.74 31.61
C GLY A 201 0.63 -13.28 31.46
N ILE A 202 0.22 -12.60 30.39
CA ILE A 202 0.55 -11.20 30.10
C ILE A 202 -0.70 -10.36 30.27
N GLU A 203 -0.63 -9.29 31.05
CA GLU A 203 -1.67 -8.26 31.11
C GLU A 203 -1.45 -7.24 30.01
N LEU A 204 -2.51 -6.93 29.24
CA LEU A 204 -2.53 -5.86 28.25
C LEU A 204 -3.09 -4.58 28.90
N ASN A 205 -2.21 -3.67 29.30
CA ASN A 205 -2.60 -2.47 30.06
C ASN A 205 -3.32 -1.44 29.18
N ASN A 206 -2.82 -1.22 27.97
CA ASN A 206 -3.40 -0.30 27.00
C ASN A 206 -3.06 -0.74 25.58
N PHE A 207 -3.85 -0.27 24.62
CA PHE A 207 -3.57 -0.42 23.20
C PHE A 207 -3.93 0.88 22.50
N TYR A 208 -3.00 1.42 21.71
CA TYR A 208 -3.18 2.65 20.97
C TYR A 208 -2.80 2.45 19.51
N ILE A 209 -3.66 2.95 18.63
CA ILE A 209 -3.31 3.27 17.26
C ILE A 209 -2.89 4.74 17.26
N ASP A 210 -1.66 5.03 16.84
CA ASP A 210 -1.16 6.40 16.77
C ASP A 210 -1.55 7.05 15.44
N SER A 211 -1.56 6.28 14.36
CA SER A 211 -1.93 6.78 13.03
C SER A 211 -2.40 5.68 12.11
N ILE A 212 -3.39 6.05 11.27
CA ILE A 212 -3.86 5.28 10.14
C ILE A 212 -3.67 6.16 8.91
N SER A 213 -2.78 5.76 8.01
CA SER A 213 -2.38 6.57 6.87
C SER A 213 -2.36 5.79 5.57
N ILE A 214 -2.36 6.53 4.46
CA ILE A 214 -2.14 6.00 3.13
C ILE A 214 -0.70 6.38 2.76
N PRO A 215 0.12 5.46 2.22
CA PRO A 215 1.46 5.77 1.75
C PRO A 215 1.42 6.91 0.72
N ASP A 216 2.33 7.87 0.88
CA ASP A 216 2.41 9.05 0.01
C ASP A 216 2.88 8.69 -1.41
N ASP A 217 3.54 7.56 -1.59
CA ASP A 217 4.03 7.01 -2.85
C ASP A 217 2.97 6.23 -3.66
N ASP A 218 1.77 6.00 -3.10
CA ASP A 218 0.69 5.31 -3.81
C ASP A 218 0.08 6.22 -4.90
N PRO A 219 0.06 5.82 -6.19
CA PRO A 219 -0.58 6.58 -7.26
C PRO A 219 -2.04 6.95 -6.99
N ALA A 220 -2.77 6.14 -6.23
CA ALA A 220 -4.14 6.45 -5.83
C ALA A 220 -4.20 7.67 -4.89
N THR A 221 -3.25 7.77 -3.95
CA THR A 221 -3.12 8.89 -3.01
C THR A 221 -2.81 10.19 -3.74
N VAL A 222 -1.85 10.15 -4.68
CA VAL A 222 -1.46 11.34 -5.47
C VAL A 222 -2.67 11.88 -6.23
N ARG A 223 -3.38 11.00 -6.96
CA ARG A 223 -4.59 11.37 -7.71
C ARG A 223 -5.70 11.90 -6.80
N LEU A 224 -5.89 11.29 -5.63
CA LEU A 224 -6.88 11.76 -4.66
C LEU A 224 -6.54 13.16 -4.15
N LYS A 225 -5.28 13.41 -3.77
CA LYS A 225 -4.82 14.72 -3.32
C LYS A 225 -4.99 15.78 -4.41
N GLU A 226 -4.60 15.49 -5.65
CA GLU A 226 -4.80 16.39 -6.80
C GLU A 226 -6.28 16.70 -7.05
N ALA A 227 -7.14 15.67 -7.06
CA ALA A 227 -8.58 15.86 -7.26
C ALA A 227 -9.22 16.69 -6.14
N LEU A 228 -8.79 16.47 -4.89
CA LEU A 228 -9.26 17.25 -3.74
C LEU A 228 -8.76 18.69 -3.79
N ALA A 229 -7.49 18.91 -4.17
CA ALA A 229 -6.93 20.24 -4.34
C ALA A 229 -7.68 21.00 -5.45
N LYS A 230 -7.89 20.36 -6.61
CA LYS A 230 -8.64 20.95 -7.72
C LYS A 230 -10.09 21.25 -7.34
N LYS A 231 -10.74 20.36 -6.59
CA LYS A 231 -12.09 20.62 -6.06
C LYS A 231 -12.08 21.83 -5.13
N ALA A 232 -11.14 21.91 -4.20
CA ALA A 232 -11.04 23.04 -3.28
C ALA A 232 -10.75 24.35 -4.02
N GLU A 233 -9.90 24.34 -5.05
CA GLU A 233 -9.65 25.48 -5.92
C GLU A 233 -10.92 25.96 -6.62
N MET A 234 -11.67 25.04 -7.24
CA MET A 234 -12.98 25.34 -7.84
C MET A 234 -13.96 25.92 -6.83
N ASP A 235 -14.01 25.37 -5.61
CA ASP A 235 -14.89 25.84 -4.54
C ASP A 235 -14.49 27.25 -4.02
N ILE A 236 -13.19 27.56 -3.95
CA ILE A 236 -12.66 28.87 -3.51
C ILE A 236 -12.90 29.94 -4.57
N ILE A 237 -12.57 29.64 -5.83
CA ILE A 237 -12.65 30.60 -6.94
C ILE A 237 -14.11 30.74 -7.42
N GLY A 238 -14.93 29.71 -7.22
CA GLY A 238 -16.37 29.71 -7.54
C GLY A 238 -16.69 29.26 -8.96
N PHE A 239 -15.75 28.65 -9.68
CA PHE A 239 -16.00 28.10 -11.02
C PHE A 239 -16.34 26.62 -10.97
N THR A 240 -17.31 26.21 -11.78
CA THR A 240 -17.60 24.79 -12.02
C THR A 240 -16.57 24.19 -13.00
N TYR A 241 -16.40 22.86 -12.98
CA TYR A 241 -15.51 22.15 -13.91
C TYR A 241 -15.81 22.48 -15.39
N GLN A 242 -17.10 22.62 -15.74
CA GLN A 242 -17.50 22.98 -17.11
C GLN A 242 -17.04 24.40 -17.49
N GLN A 243 -17.14 25.35 -16.56
CA GLN A 243 -16.67 26.71 -16.76
C GLN A 243 -15.14 26.75 -16.90
N GLU A 244 -14.40 26.09 -16.00
CA GLU A 244 -12.94 26.02 -16.08
C GLU A 244 -12.47 25.41 -17.41
N ARG A 245 -13.07 24.29 -17.83
CA ARG A 245 -12.75 23.68 -19.14
C ARG A 245 -13.09 24.61 -20.30
N SER A 246 -14.19 25.37 -20.22
CA SER A 246 -14.55 26.34 -21.26
C SER A 246 -13.53 27.48 -21.36
N PHE A 247 -13.06 28.00 -20.23
CA PHE A 247 -12.01 29.03 -20.18
C PHE A 247 -10.68 28.49 -20.72
N ASN A 248 -10.26 27.31 -20.28
CA ASN A 248 -9.03 26.67 -20.77
C ASN A 248 -9.10 26.41 -22.28
N THR A 249 -10.25 25.98 -22.83
CA THR A 249 -10.40 25.82 -24.28
C THR A 249 -10.37 27.14 -25.04
N MET A 250 -10.91 28.22 -24.47
CA MET A 250 -10.83 29.56 -25.07
C MET A 250 -9.41 30.09 -25.07
N GLU A 251 -8.68 29.89 -23.97
CA GLU A 251 -7.27 30.28 -23.84
C GLU A 251 -6.37 29.50 -24.79
N GLU A 252 -6.54 28.17 -24.88
CA GLU A 252 -5.78 27.32 -25.80
C GLU A 252 -6.07 27.64 -27.28
N ALA A 253 -7.30 28.02 -27.60
CA ALA A 253 -7.67 28.50 -28.93
C ALA A 253 -7.10 29.89 -29.25
N ALA A 254 -7.06 30.80 -28.27
CA ALA A 254 -6.46 32.13 -28.42
C ALA A 254 -4.93 32.07 -28.55
N GLY A 255 -4.28 31.12 -27.86
CA GLY A 255 -2.84 30.88 -27.94
C GLY A 255 -2.38 30.18 -29.23
N ASN A 256 -3.30 29.57 -29.99
CA ASN A 256 -3.02 28.85 -31.25
C ASN A 256 -3.84 29.40 -32.44
N PRO A 257 -3.62 30.67 -32.85
CA PRO A 257 -4.41 31.35 -33.88
C PRO A 257 -4.31 30.74 -35.29
N GLY A 258 -3.44 29.74 -35.50
CA GLY A 258 -3.22 29.07 -36.79
C GLY A 258 -3.92 27.71 -36.96
N SER A 259 -4.63 27.19 -35.95
CA SER A 259 -5.32 25.89 -36.07
C SER A 259 -6.78 26.04 -36.50
N ILE A 260 -7.25 25.14 -37.38
CA ILE A 260 -8.58 25.17 -38.03
C ILE A 260 -9.77 25.16 -37.02
N GLY A 261 -9.53 24.91 -35.73
CA GLY A 261 -10.53 25.04 -34.66
C GLY A 261 -10.87 26.47 -34.24
N ALA A 262 -9.96 27.43 -34.46
CA ALA A 262 -10.18 28.85 -34.10
C ALA A 262 -11.30 29.50 -34.95
N GLY A 263 -11.54 29.00 -36.17
CA GLY A 263 -12.59 29.51 -37.06
C GLY A 263 -14.02 29.10 -36.67
N MET A 264 -14.20 27.98 -35.96
CA MET A 264 -15.52 27.49 -35.55
C MET A 264 -16.03 28.10 -34.24
N VAL A 265 -15.15 28.47 -33.31
CA VAL A 265 -15.58 29.11 -32.05
C VAL A 265 -16.01 30.56 -32.29
N ASN A 266 -15.38 31.26 -33.25
CA ASN A 266 -15.78 32.60 -33.65
C ASN A 266 -17.16 32.65 -34.35
N THR A 267 -17.68 31.50 -34.82
CA THR A 267 -18.96 31.41 -35.54
C THR A 267 -20.04 30.62 -34.80
N GLY A 268 -19.71 29.82 -33.78
CA GLY A 268 -20.66 28.99 -33.04
C GLY A 268 -21.12 29.52 -31.67
N LEU A 269 -20.34 30.39 -31.02
CA LEU A 269 -20.66 30.93 -29.69
C LEU A 269 -21.00 32.43 -29.68
N GLY A 270 -20.72 33.16 -30.78
CA GLY A 270 -21.12 34.56 -30.97
C GLY A 270 -22.54 34.78 -31.50
N LEU A 271 -23.32 33.71 -31.70
CA LEU A 271 -24.68 33.74 -32.27
C LEU A 271 -25.76 33.18 -31.33
N GLY A 272 -25.41 32.85 -30.09
CA GLY A 272 -26.29 32.12 -29.15
C GLY A 272 -27.01 32.95 -28.09
N MET A 273 -26.83 34.27 -28.01
CA MET A 273 -27.43 35.07 -26.94
C MET A 273 -27.95 36.43 -27.46
N GLY A 274 -29.26 36.46 -27.74
CA GLY A 274 -30.10 37.66 -27.65
C GLY A 274 -29.88 38.75 -28.68
N LEU A 275 -30.78 38.82 -29.68
CA LEU A 275 -31.65 39.97 -29.99
C LEU A 275 -32.26 39.79 -31.38
N GLY A 276 -33.59 39.91 -31.46
CA GLY A 276 -34.39 39.56 -32.62
C GLY A 276 -34.00 40.29 -33.91
N PHE A 277 -33.92 39.53 -35.00
CA PHE A 277 -33.94 40.04 -36.37
C PHE A 277 -34.71 39.05 -37.26
N ALA A 278 -36.04 39.16 -37.21
CA ALA A 278 -37.00 38.46 -38.06
C ALA A 278 -37.00 38.95 -39.52
N GLY A 279 -35.83 39.31 -40.07
CA GLY A 279 -35.71 40.08 -41.32
C GLY A 279 -35.13 39.32 -42.53
N PRO A 280 -34.00 38.61 -42.43
CA PRO A 280 -33.34 38.07 -43.63
C PRO A 280 -33.71 36.62 -43.97
N ALA A 281 -34.51 35.94 -43.13
CA ALA A 281 -34.83 34.51 -43.30
C ALA A 281 -35.81 34.21 -44.46
N SER A 282 -36.64 35.18 -44.85
CA SER A 282 -37.62 35.01 -45.94
C SER A 282 -36.97 34.99 -47.34
N GLU A 283 -35.88 35.73 -47.53
CA GLU A 283 -35.14 35.78 -48.80
C GLU A 283 -34.39 34.46 -49.06
N MET A 284 -33.92 33.81 -48.00
CA MET A 284 -33.20 32.54 -48.07
C MET A 284 -34.15 31.36 -48.34
N MET A 285 -35.37 31.39 -47.80
CA MET A 285 -36.36 30.34 -48.04
C MET A 285 -36.88 30.36 -49.48
N ASN A 286 -37.07 31.54 -50.08
CA ASN A 286 -37.48 31.69 -51.49
C ASN A 286 -36.41 31.23 -52.50
N ARG A 287 -35.13 31.16 -52.10
CA ARG A 287 -34.05 30.54 -52.91
C ARG A 287 -34.03 29.02 -52.76
N MET A 288 -34.47 28.49 -51.62
CA MET A 288 -34.55 27.04 -51.38
C MET A 288 -35.73 26.40 -52.11
N THR A 289 -36.89 27.07 -52.19
CA THR A 289 -38.08 26.53 -52.87
C THR A 289 -37.95 26.48 -54.39
N ARG A 290 -37.06 27.30 -54.98
CA ARG A 290 -36.75 27.27 -56.42
C ARG A 290 -35.72 26.21 -56.81
N GLY A 291 -35.00 25.62 -55.85
CA GLY A 291 -33.98 24.60 -56.09
C GLY A 291 -34.49 23.15 -56.07
N ILE A 292 -35.79 22.92 -55.84
CA ILE A 292 -36.35 21.57 -55.59
C ILE A 292 -37.21 21.05 -56.76
N MET A 293 -37.47 21.83 -57.81
CA MET A 293 -38.38 21.43 -58.89
C MET A 293 -37.79 21.14 -60.28
N GLU A 294 -36.47 21.16 -60.47
CA GLU A 294 -35.87 20.75 -61.75
C GLU A 294 -34.58 19.95 -61.54
N GLY A 295 -34.54 18.73 -62.10
CA GLY A 295 -33.29 18.02 -62.38
C GLY A 295 -33.17 16.61 -61.81
N GLY A 296 -33.84 15.65 -62.46
CA GLY A 296 -33.48 14.24 -62.34
C GLY A 296 -32.23 13.87 -63.15
N ALA A 297 -31.62 12.75 -62.74
CA ALA A 297 -30.73 11.86 -63.47
C ALA A 297 -29.29 12.34 -63.83
N SER A 298 -28.35 11.76 -63.06
CA SER A 298 -27.16 11.02 -63.53
C SER A 298 -25.82 11.76 -63.74
N ALA A 299 -24.92 11.45 -62.79
CA ALA A 299 -23.59 10.85 -62.96
C ALA A 299 -22.30 11.70 -62.85
N ALA A 300 -21.41 11.12 -62.03
CA ALA A 300 -19.94 11.28 -61.89
C ALA A 300 -19.42 12.46 -61.04
N GLY A 301 -18.60 12.27 -60.00
CA GLY A 301 -17.99 11.06 -59.49
C GLY A 301 -17.27 11.31 -58.15
N SER A 302 -17.50 10.42 -57.19
CA SER A 302 -16.64 10.21 -56.02
C SER A 302 -16.59 8.70 -55.81
N THR A 303 -15.42 8.11 -56.01
CA THR A 303 -15.17 6.67 -56.04
C THR A 303 -15.43 6.03 -54.67
N ALA A 304 -16.65 5.57 -54.42
CA ALA A 304 -16.98 4.78 -53.23
C ALA A 304 -16.30 3.40 -53.27
N LYS A 305 -15.65 3.00 -52.18
CA LYS A 305 -15.02 1.69 -52.03
C LYS A 305 -16.01 0.69 -51.44
N THR A 306 -16.21 -0.42 -52.12
CA THR A 306 -17.06 -1.51 -51.60
C THR A 306 -16.22 -2.46 -50.77
N CYS A 307 -16.67 -2.78 -49.55
CA CYS A 307 -15.94 -3.68 -48.66
C CYS A 307 -15.97 -5.13 -49.21
N PRO A 308 -14.81 -5.77 -49.45
CA PRO A 308 -14.77 -7.13 -49.98
C PRO A 308 -15.22 -8.21 -48.97
N SER A 309 -15.30 -7.88 -47.68
CA SER A 309 -15.70 -8.83 -46.65
C SER A 309 -17.20 -8.78 -46.30
N CYS A 310 -17.87 -7.64 -46.46
CA CYS A 310 -19.28 -7.49 -46.09
C CYS A 310 -20.16 -6.77 -47.12
N GLY A 311 -19.59 -6.29 -48.22
CA GLY A 311 -20.33 -5.63 -49.30
C GLY A 311 -20.77 -4.19 -49.01
N ALA A 312 -20.49 -3.63 -47.83
CA ALA A 312 -20.89 -2.26 -47.50
C ALA A 312 -20.16 -1.21 -48.37
N GLY A 313 -20.88 -0.16 -48.79
CA GLY A 313 -20.31 1.00 -49.47
C GLY A 313 -19.62 1.95 -48.48
N ASN A 314 -18.38 2.31 -48.75
CA ASN A 314 -17.58 3.21 -47.91
C ASN A 314 -17.07 4.39 -48.74
N SER A 315 -16.76 5.51 -48.09
CA SER A 315 -16.19 6.68 -48.77
C SER A 315 -14.82 6.37 -49.39
N ALA A 316 -14.41 7.19 -50.36
CA ALA A 316 -13.14 7.00 -51.07
C ALA A 316 -11.92 7.00 -50.13
N GLU A 317 -11.96 7.80 -49.05
CA GLU A 317 -10.89 7.92 -48.06
C GLU A 317 -11.01 6.96 -46.86
N ALA A 318 -12.06 6.12 -46.79
CA ALA A 318 -12.27 5.23 -45.66
C ALA A 318 -11.12 4.23 -45.49
N ARG A 319 -10.42 4.28 -44.35
CA ARG A 319 -9.33 3.35 -44.00
C ARG A 319 -9.83 2.03 -43.43
N PHE A 320 -10.99 2.05 -42.77
CA PHE A 320 -11.66 0.89 -42.21
C PHE A 320 -13.11 0.88 -42.69
N CYS A 321 -13.67 -0.31 -42.87
CA CYS A 321 -15.06 -0.47 -43.26
C CYS A 321 -15.99 -0.04 -42.12
N SER A 322 -16.93 0.85 -42.40
CA SER A 322 -17.95 1.32 -41.45
C SER A 322 -18.95 0.24 -41.03
N GLY A 323 -19.08 -0.83 -41.82
CA GLY A 323 -19.97 -1.96 -41.52
C GLY A 323 -19.33 -3.05 -40.64
N CYS A 324 -18.09 -3.45 -40.94
CA CYS A 324 -17.45 -4.61 -40.27
C CYS A 324 -16.08 -4.33 -39.64
N GLY A 325 -15.57 -3.10 -39.71
CA GLY A 325 -14.29 -2.69 -39.10
C GLY A 325 -13.03 -3.17 -39.82
N ARG A 326 -13.14 -3.93 -40.92
CA ARG A 326 -11.98 -4.43 -41.69
C ARG A 326 -11.27 -3.30 -42.43
N SER A 327 -9.93 -3.29 -42.41
CA SER A 327 -9.13 -2.33 -43.17
C SER A 327 -9.40 -2.44 -44.68
N LEU A 328 -9.58 -1.28 -45.33
CA LEU A 328 -9.82 -1.11 -46.77
C LEU A 328 -8.60 -0.50 -47.48
N GLN A 329 -7.48 -0.38 -46.78
CA GLN A 329 -6.25 0.20 -47.31
C GLN A 329 -5.55 -0.81 -48.22
N GLN A 330 -5.34 -0.45 -49.49
CA GLN A 330 -4.49 -1.24 -50.38
C GLN A 330 -3.05 -1.24 -49.85
N PRO A 331 -2.31 -2.36 -49.93
CA PRO A 331 -0.90 -2.39 -49.57
C PRO A 331 -0.13 -1.34 -50.39
N GLN A 332 0.56 -0.42 -49.72
CA GLN A 332 1.54 0.43 -50.38
C GLN A 332 2.73 -0.41 -50.84
N PRO A 333 3.38 -0.05 -51.97
CA PRO A 333 4.45 -0.84 -52.55
C PRO A 333 5.58 -1.09 -51.55
N GLU A 334 6.05 -2.33 -51.55
CA GLU A 334 7.13 -2.83 -50.72
C GLU A 334 8.38 -1.96 -50.92
N GLY A 335 8.74 -1.20 -49.89
CA GLY A 335 10.08 -0.62 -49.78
C GLY A 335 11.11 -1.75 -49.84
N THR A 336 12.19 -1.51 -50.57
CA THR A 336 13.29 -2.45 -50.78
C THR A 336 13.80 -3.02 -49.45
N PRO A 337 14.25 -4.29 -49.40
CA PRO A 337 14.66 -4.97 -48.16
C PRO A 337 15.83 -4.31 -47.39
N ALA A 338 16.45 -3.27 -47.94
CA ALA A 338 17.69 -2.67 -47.44
C ALA A 338 17.51 -1.69 -46.27
N ASP A 339 16.30 -1.15 -46.02
CA ASP A 339 16.10 -0.11 -44.99
C ASP A 339 15.30 -0.57 -43.76
N ARG A 340 15.00 -1.86 -43.63
CA ARG A 340 14.22 -2.38 -42.49
C ARG A 340 15.09 -2.49 -41.25
N THR A 341 14.67 -1.89 -40.15
CA THR A 341 15.36 -1.95 -38.84
C THR A 341 14.68 -2.97 -37.93
N ALA A 342 15.46 -3.76 -37.17
CA ALA A 342 14.91 -4.72 -36.22
C ALA A 342 14.29 -4.00 -34.99
N CYS A 343 13.13 -4.49 -34.53
CA CYS A 343 12.50 -4.00 -33.32
C CYS A 343 13.37 -4.32 -32.09
N ARG A 344 13.68 -3.31 -31.27
CA ARG A 344 14.47 -3.49 -30.03
C ARG A 344 13.80 -4.38 -28.97
N ASN A 345 12.48 -4.56 -29.04
CA ASN A 345 11.73 -5.36 -28.06
C ASN A 345 11.49 -6.81 -28.53
N CYS A 346 11.06 -7.02 -29.78
CA CYS A 346 10.70 -8.37 -30.26
C CYS A 346 11.63 -8.93 -31.36
N GLY A 347 12.59 -8.14 -31.85
CA GLY A 347 13.53 -8.56 -32.91
C GLY A 347 12.96 -8.53 -34.33
N GLU A 348 11.64 -8.43 -34.49
CA GLU A 348 10.98 -8.49 -35.80
C GLU A 348 11.26 -7.25 -36.67
N GLN A 349 11.25 -7.42 -38.00
CA GLN A 349 11.57 -6.32 -38.92
C GLN A 349 10.48 -5.25 -38.93
N VAL A 350 10.91 -3.99 -38.77
CA VAL A 350 10.03 -2.83 -38.78
C VAL A 350 10.17 -2.10 -40.11
N VAL A 351 9.03 -1.76 -40.71
CA VAL A 351 9.00 -0.98 -41.95
C VAL A 351 9.58 0.43 -41.71
N PRO A 352 10.36 0.98 -42.67
CA PRO A 352 10.94 2.31 -42.55
C PRO A 352 9.84 3.37 -42.29
N GLY A 353 10.05 4.23 -41.29
CA GLY A 353 9.10 5.30 -40.94
C GLY A 353 7.90 4.88 -40.09
N ALA A 354 7.78 3.62 -39.66
CA ALA A 354 6.77 3.23 -38.69
C ALA A 354 7.02 3.91 -37.33
N LYS A 355 5.94 4.32 -36.65
CA LYS A 355 5.99 4.86 -35.28
C LYS A 355 5.95 3.75 -34.22
N PHE A 356 5.34 2.61 -34.55
CA PHE A 356 5.20 1.45 -33.68
C PHE A 356 5.55 0.17 -34.45
N CYS A 357 6.09 -0.83 -33.74
CA CYS A 357 6.29 -2.16 -34.29
C CYS A 357 4.93 -2.80 -34.61
N GLN A 358 4.76 -3.29 -35.84
CA GLN A 358 3.50 -3.91 -36.27
C GLN A 358 3.25 -5.29 -35.63
N HIS A 359 4.27 -5.89 -35.01
CA HIS A 359 4.17 -7.21 -34.38
C HIS A 359 3.91 -7.12 -32.87
N CYS A 360 4.64 -6.27 -32.14
CA CYS A 360 4.51 -6.17 -30.68
C CYS A 360 3.92 -4.85 -30.17
N GLY A 361 3.61 -3.89 -31.05
CA GLY A 361 3.02 -2.61 -30.67
C GLY A 361 3.96 -1.63 -29.95
N THR A 362 5.22 -2.01 -29.71
CA THR A 362 6.19 -1.15 -29.03
C THR A 362 6.60 0.02 -29.92
N SER A 363 6.68 1.23 -29.35
CA SER A 363 7.18 2.41 -30.07
C SER A 363 8.60 2.16 -30.56
N VAL A 364 8.83 2.48 -31.82
CA VAL A 364 10.17 2.42 -32.45
C VAL A 364 10.79 3.80 -32.61
N ILE A 365 10.08 4.84 -32.15
CA ILE A 365 10.59 6.20 -32.06
C ILE A 365 11.62 6.24 -30.92
N ILE A 366 12.85 6.63 -31.25
CA ILE A 366 13.92 6.82 -30.28
C ILE A 366 13.79 8.24 -29.73
N SER A 367 13.55 8.38 -28.43
CA SER A 367 13.54 9.67 -27.74
C SER A 367 14.80 9.84 -26.89
N CYS A 368 15.31 11.06 -26.81
CA CYS A 368 16.44 11.42 -25.96
C CYS A 368 16.08 11.16 -24.49
N ALA A 369 16.92 10.41 -23.77
CA ALA A 369 16.72 10.15 -22.34
C ALA A 369 16.85 11.40 -21.46
N GLY A 370 17.56 12.44 -21.93
CA GLY A 370 17.76 13.68 -21.18
C GLY A 370 16.58 14.67 -21.29
N CYS A 371 15.97 14.81 -22.47
CA CYS A 371 14.95 15.84 -22.71
C CYS A 371 13.69 15.35 -23.44
N GLY A 372 13.60 14.07 -23.82
CA GLY A 372 12.45 13.50 -24.53
C GLY A 372 12.36 13.80 -26.03
N HIS A 373 13.26 14.62 -26.59
CA HIS A 373 13.26 14.96 -28.03
C HIS A 373 13.42 13.72 -28.92
N VAL A 374 12.66 13.63 -30.00
CA VAL A 374 12.71 12.51 -30.95
C VAL A 374 13.99 12.57 -31.78
N LEU A 375 14.82 11.53 -31.70
CA LEU A 375 16.09 11.42 -32.39
C LEU A 375 15.90 10.76 -33.76
N GLN A 376 16.63 11.25 -34.77
CA GLN A 376 16.67 10.61 -36.08
C GLN A 376 17.64 9.40 -36.09
N PRO A 377 17.42 8.40 -36.95
CA PRO A 377 18.33 7.26 -37.10
C PRO A 377 19.77 7.70 -37.36
N GLY A 378 20.72 7.19 -36.57
CA GLY A 378 22.16 7.49 -36.71
C GLY A 378 22.69 8.70 -35.92
N GLN A 379 21.83 9.45 -35.22
CA GLN A 379 22.27 10.53 -34.34
C GLN A 379 23.00 9.97 -33.11
N LYS A 380 24.24 10.41 -32.86
CA LYS A 380 25.05 10.03 -31.68
C LYS A 380 24.81 10.92 -30.46
N PHE A 381 24.28 12.12 -30.68
CA PHE A 381 23.99 13.11 -29.65
C PHE A 381 22.67 13.80 -29.96
N CYS A 382 21.94 14.19 -28.91
CA CYS A 382 20.71 14.95 -29.03
C CYS A 382 21.01 16.38 -29.50
N PRO A 383 20.38 16.86 -30.58
CA PRO A 383 20.61 18.22 -31.08
C PRO A 383 20.10 19.32 -30.13
N GLU A 384 19.13 19.00 -29.27
CA GLU A 384 18.52 19.96 -28.34
C GLU A 384 19.29 20.12 -27.02
N CYS A 385 19.80 19.03 -26.46
CA CYS A 385 20.40 19.04 -25.12
C CYS A 385 21.81 18.46 -25.04
N GLY A 386 22.39 18.00 -26.16
CA GLY A 386 23.73 17.42 -26.21
C GLY A 386 23.89 16.06 -25.55
N THR A 387 22.84 15.49 -24.96
CA THR A 387 22.89 14.17 -24.31
C THR A 387 23.16 13.08 -25.34
N ARG A 388 24.07 12.14 -25.02
CA ARG A 388 24.44 11.05 -25.94
C ARG A 388 23.24 10.14 -26.22
N ALA A 389 22.99 9.89 -27.49
CA ALA A 389 21.96 8.95 -27.92
C ALA A 389 22.45 7.51 -27.71
N GLY A 390 21.63 6.69 -27.06
CA GLY A 390 21.92 5.29 -26.71
C GLY A 390 21.60 4.27 -27.80
#